data_AF-A0A2U1P7Y1-F1
#
_entry.id   AF-A0A2U1P7Y1-F1
#
_cell.length_a   1.000
_cell.length_b   1.000
_cell.length_c   1.000
_cell.angle_alpha   90.00
_cell.angle_beta   90.00
_cell.angle_gamma   90.00
#
_symmetry.space_group_name_H-M   'P 1'
#
loop_
_entity.id
_entity.type
_entity.pdbx_description
1 polymer ?
#
loop_
_entity_poly.entity_id
_entity_poly.type
_entity_poly.pdbx_seq_one_letter_code
_entity_poly.pdbx_strand_id
1 'polypeptide(L)'
;MDSLVRLLELAYSAGSVSVVDSMRLAFEREVQEEQGWFSFLYGWCVHVADRVAYLNGIIQELEFCSNDMSVAQLVVELRSGDGLVFADSVMYFKAIRDFEAEMLANMQLFLQASAAHLGRRMQFLARFNVM
;
A
#
# COMPACT_ATOMS: atom_id res chain seq x y z
N MET A 1 -30.71 -2.20 21.57
CA MET A 1 -30.94 -3.59 21.12
C MET A 1 -29.69 -4.16 20.47
N ASP A 2 -29.03 -3.40 19.59
CA ASP A 2 -27.86 -3.85 18.81
C ASP A 2 -26.72 -4.45 19.64
N SER A 3 -26.34 -3.83 20.77
CA SER A 3 -25.24 -4.36 21.61
C SER A 3 -25.56 -5.72 22.22
N LEU A 4 -26.83 -5.96 22.59
CA LEU A 4 -27.27 -7.21 23.22
C LEU A 4 -27.42 -8.32 22.16
N VAL A 5 -27.90 -7.96 20.97
CA VAL A 5 -27.91 -8.85 19.80
C VAL A 5 -26.50 -9.27 19.40
N ARG A 6 -25.54 -8.33 19.38
CA ARG A 6 -24.13 -8.62 19.06
C ARG A 6 -23.49 -9.54 20.09
N LEU A 7 -23.80 -9.35 21.37
CA LEU A 7 -23.28 -10.19 22.45
C LEU A 7 -23.86 -11.61 22.41
N LEU A 8 -25.16 -11.75 22.09
CA LEU A 8 -25.80 -13.04 21.85
C LEU A 8 -25.23 -13.76 20.62
N GLU A 9 -24.97 -13.02 19.53
CA GLU A 9 -24.32 -13.56 18.33
C GLU A 9 -22.91 -14.07 18.64
N LEU A 10 -22.13 -13.32 19.41
CA LEU A 10 -20.80 -13.74 19.85
C LEU A 10 -20.86 -14.98 20.74
N ALA A 11 -21.77 -15.03 21.72
CA ALA A 11 -21.93 -16.19 22.60
C ALA A 11 -22.36 -17.45 21.82
N TYR A 12 -23.31 -17.27 20.88
CA TYR A 12 -23.75 -18.34 19.99
C TYR A 12 -22.61 -18.84 19.10
N SER A 13 -21.89 -17.93 18.43
CA SER A 13 -20.76 -18.26 17.56
C SER A 13 -19.58 -18.89 18.31
N ALA A 14 -19.36 -18.49 19.56
CA ALA A 14 -18.35 -19.11 20.43
C ALA A 14 -18.78 -20.49 20.95
N GLY A 15 -20.05 -20.88 20.80
CA GLY A 15 -20.61 -22.09 21.40
C GLY A 15 -20.59 -22.08 22.92
N SER A 16 -20.52 -20.91 23.55
CA SER A 16 -20.28 -20.73 24.98
C SER A 16 -21.05 -19.52 25.52
N VAL A 17 -21.66 -19.69 26.71
CA VAL A 17 -22.25 -18.58 27.47
C VAL A 17 -21.21 -17.83 28.31
N SER A 18 -19.94 -18.26 28.27
CA SER A 18 -18.83 -17.57 28.91
C SER A 18 -18.59 -16.24 28.23
N VAL A 19 -18.59 -15.18 29.05
CA VAL A 19 -18.20 -13.84 28.60
C VAL A 19 -16.75 -13.83 28.13
N VAL A 20 -15.87 -14.65 28.74
CA VAL A 20 -14.46 -14.75 28.36
C VAL A 20 -14.31 -15.33 26.95
N ASP A 21 -15.03 -16.41 26.63
CA ASP A 21 -15.00 -17.01 25.28
C ASP A 21 -15.59 -16.07 24.22
N SER A 22 -16.70 -15.40 24.57
CA SER A 22 -17.33 -14.41 23.70
C SER A 22 -16.39 -13.22 23.40
N MET A 23 -15.68 -12.74 24.42
CA MET A 23 -14.68 -11.69 24.27
C MET A 23 -13.48 -12.17 23.44
N ARG A 24 -12.95 -13.38 23.71
CA ARG A 24 -11.85 -13.96 22.93
C ARG A 24 -12.21 -13.98 21.44
N LEU A 25 -13.38 -14.52 21.09
CA LEU A 25 -13.87 -14.59 19.71
C LEU A 25 -14.03 -13.20 19.07
N ALA A 26 -14.52 -12.21 19.83
CA ALA A 26 -14.64 -10.85 19.33
C ALA A 26 -13.27 -10.25 18.97
N PHE A 27 -12.26 -10.46 19.82
CA PHE A 27 -10.89 -10.00 19.54
C PHE A 27 -10.21 -10.79 18.42
N GLU A 28 -10.49 -12.09 18.28
CA GLU A 28 -10.04 -12.88 17.12
C GLU A 28 -10.55 -12.30 15.81
N ARG A 29 -11.84 -11.95 15.74
CA ARG A 29 -12.43 -11.32 14.56
C ARG A 29 -11.80 -9.96 14.24
N GLU A 30 -11.59 -9.12 15.25
CA GLU A 30 -10.91 -7.83 15.09
C GLU A 30 -9.46 -7.97 14.59
N VAL A 31 -8.73 -8.97 15.09
CA VAL A 31 -7.37 -9.30 14.61
C VAL A 31 -7.42 -9.75 13.15
N GLN A 32 -8.36 -10.63 12.79
CA GLN A 32 -8.52 -11.12 11.42
C GLN A 32 -8.88 -10.00 10.45
N GLU A 33 -9.78 -9.10 10.84
CA GLU A 33 -10.17 -7.94 10.03
C GLU A 33 -8.98 -7.00 9.81
N GLU A 34 -8.27 -6.63 10.89
CA GLU A 34 -7.08 -5.77 10.79
C GLU A 34 -5.97 -6.44 9.96
N GLN A 35 -5.81 -7.76 10.04
CA GLN A 35 -4.84 -8.49 9.23
C GLN A 35 -5.20 -8.49 7.74
N GLY A 36 -6.50 -8.53 7.43
CA GLY A 36 -7.01 -8.33 6.07
C GLY A 36 -6.68 -6.94 5.54
N TRP A 37 -6.96 -5.89 6.32
CA TRP A 37 -6.59 -4.51 5.98
C TRP A 37 -5.09 -4.32 5.80
N PHE A 38 -4.29 -4.85 6.73
CA PHE A 38 -2.83 -4.81 6.64
C PHE A 38 -2.32 -5.45 5.34
N SER A 39 -2.83 -6.63 4.99
CA SER A 39 -2.43 -7.34 3.76
C SER A 39 -2.84 -6.58 2.51
N PHE A 40 -4.03 -5.98 2.51
CA PHE A 40 -4.50 -5.12 1.41
C PHE A 40 -3.61 -3.88 1.23
N LEU A 41 -3.30 -3.18 2.31
CA LEU A 41 -2.42 -2.00 2.31
C LEU A 41 -1.01 -2.34 1.86
N TYR A 42 -0.49 -3.48 2.31
CA TYR A 42 0.82 -3.98 1.89
C TYR A 42 0.85 -4.21 0.37
N GLY A 43 -0.17 -4.88 -0.17
CA GLY A 43 -0.30 -5.08 -1.62
C GLY A 43 -0.34 -3.76 -2.40
N TRP A 44 -1.04 -2.75 -1.88
CA TRP A 44 -1.07 -1.41 -2.46
C TRP A 44 0.30 -0.72 -2.43
N CYS A 45 1.04 -0.84 -1.33
CA CYS A 45 2.41 -0.31 -1.24
C CYS A 45 3.32 -0.94 -2.31
N VAL A 46 3.25 -2.26 -2.50
CA VAL A 46 4.03 -2.96 -3.53
C VAL A 46 3.65 -2.46 -4.92
N HIS A 47 2.35 -2.38 -5.22
CA HIS A 47 1.87 -1.91 -6.51
C HIS A 47 2.38 -0.50 -6.87
N VAL A 48 2.32 0.44 -5.92
CA VAL A 48 2.79 1.81 -6.13
C VAL A 48 4.31 1.86 -6.24
N ALA A 49 5.04 1.06 -5.45
CA ALA A 49 6.48 0.95 -5.56
C ALA A 49 6.92 0.46 -6.95
N ASP A 50 6.25 -0.56 -7.50
CA ASP A 50 6.50 -1.05 -8.86
C ASP A 50 6.22 0.03 -9.91
N ARG A 51 5.16 0.82 -9.71
CA ARG A 51 4.82 1.94 -10.60
C ARG A 51 5.88 3.04 -10.55
N VAL A 52 6.39 3.40 -9.37
CA VAL A 52 7.49 4.35 -9.22
C VAL A 52 8.76 3.83 -9.92
N ALA A 53 9.08 2.55 -9.77
CA ALA A 53 10.22 1.92 -10.45
C ALA A 53 10.06 1.95 -11.97
N TYR A 54 8.86 1.65 -12.48
CA TYR A 54 8.54 1.72 -13.91
C TYR A 54 8.71 3.14 -14.46
N LEU A 55 8.21 4.16 -13.74
CA LEU A 55 8.37 5.56 -14.14
C LEU A 55 9.83 5.99 -14.14
N ASN A 56 10.63 5.55 -13.16
CA ASN A 56 12.08 5.79 -13.17
C ASN A 56 12.75 5.19 -14.41
N GLY A 57 12.33 3.99 -14.84
CA GLY A 57 12.80 3.36 -16.06
C GLY A 57 12.51 4.22 -17.31
N ILE A 58 11.26 4.66 -17.48
CA ILE A 58 10.88 5.55 -18.59
C ILE A 58 11.70 6.84 -18.57
N ILE A 59 11.82 7.49 -17.40
CA ILE A 59 12.58 8.74 -17.26
C ILE A 59 14.04 8.52 -17.68
N GLN A 60 14.66 7.44 -17.22
CA GLN A 60 16.05 7.11 -17.54
C GLN A 60 16.25 6.89 -19.05
N GLU A 61 15.34 6.17 -19.71
CA GLU A 61 15.39 5.96 -21.16
C GLU A 61 15.21 7.27 -21.94
N LEU A 62 14.27 8.12 -21.51
CA LEU A 62 14.05 9.43 -22.14
C LEU A 62 15.24 10.37 -21.96
N GLU A 63 15.84 10.40 -20.76
CA GLU A 63 17.06 11.18 -20.48
C GLU A 63 18.25 10.67 -21.29
N PHE A 64 18.41 9.35 -21.43
CA PHE A 64 19.43 8.75 -22.28
C PHE A 64 19.26 9.17 -23.75
N CYS A 65 18.06 9.01 -24.31
CA CYS A 65 17.74 9.45 -25.67
C CYS A 65 17.95 10.96 -25.88
N SER A 66 17.62 11.78 -24.88
CA SER A 66 17.81 13.23 -24.94
C SER A 66 19.29 13.62 -24.99
N ASN A 67 20.13 12.96 -24.18
CA ASN A 67 21.58 13.22 -24.13
C ASN A 67 22.31 12.76 -25.41
N ASP A 68 21.85 11.67 -26.02
CA ASP A 68 22.41 11.11 -27.25
C ASP A 68 21.65 11.55 -28.51
N MET A 69 20.93 12.69 -28.46
CA MET A 69 20.13 13.17 -29.59
C MET A 69 20.91 13.32 -30.89
N SER A 70 22.21 13.66 -30.84
CA SER A 70 23.07 13.76 -32.02
C SER A 70 23.30 12.40 -32.69
N VAL A 71 23.37 11.32 -31.90
CA VAL A 71 23.46 9.94 -32.39
C VAL A 71 22.09 9.48 -32.89
N ALA A 72 21.02 9.83 -32.18
CA ALA A 72 19.65 9.55 -32.62
C ALA A 72 19.33 10.20 -33.98
N GLN A 73 19.84 11.41 -34.23
CA GLN A 73 19.76 12.12 -35.51
C GLN A 73 20.39 11.34 -36.68
N LEU A 74 21.39 10.50 -36.39
CA LEU A 74 22.10 9.72 -37.39
C LEU A 74 21.34 8.43 -37.78
N VAL A 75 20.48 7.94 -36.90
CA VAL A 75 19.76 6.66 -37.05
C VAL A 75 18.27 6.88 -37.37
N VAL A 76 17.72 8.04 -37.02
CA VAL A 76 16.30 8.39 -37.15
C VAL A 76 16.14 9.84 -37.62
N GLU A 77 15.12 10.13 -38.44
CA GLU A 77 14.77 11.51 -38.77
C GLU A 77 14.23 12.24 -37.54
N LEU A 78 15.04 13.13 -36.94
CA LEU A 78 14.59 14.08 -35.93
C LEU A 78 14.15 15.39 -36.59
N ARG A 79 12.99 15.90 -36.17
CA ARG A 79 12.45 17.20 -36.56
C ARG A 79 12.92 18.29 -35.62
N SER A 80 12.90 19.54 -36.11
CA SER A 80 13.12 20.69 -35.23
C SER A 80 12.05 20.72 -34.14
N GLY A 81 12.46 20.65 -32.87
CA GLY A 81 11.55 20.67 -31.73
C GLY A 81 11.40 19.33 -31.01
N ASP A 82 11.89 18.22 -31.56
CA ASP A 82 11.82 16.91 -30.89
C ASP A 82 12.56 16.92 -29.55
N GLY A 83 13.67 17.65 -29.44
CA GLY A 83 14.37 17.86 -28.17
C GLY A 83 13.53 18.55 -27.09
N LEU A 84 12.66 19.49 -27.48
CA LEU A 84 11.72 20.13 -26.56
C LEU A 84 10.66 19.11 -26.08
N VAL A 85 10.15 18.28 -27.00
CA VAL A 85 9.18 17.22 -26.66
C VAL A 85 9.80 16.20 -25.70
N PHE A 86 11.08 15.83 -25.86
CA PHE A 86 11.79 14.99 -24.90
C PHE A 86 11.89 15.65 -23.52
N ALA A 87 12.31 16.91 -23.47
CA ALA A 87 12.43 17.64 -22.20
C ALA A 87 11.08 17.76 -21.47
N ASP A 88 10.01 18.10 -22.20
CA ASP A 88 8.66 18.20 -21.67
C ASP A 88 8.15 16.84 -21.17
N SER A 89 8.43 15.76 -21.92
CA SER A 89 8.08 14.40 -21.52
C SER A 89 8.80 13.97 -20.24
N VAL A 90 10.10 14.24 -20.13
CA VAL A 90 10.89 13.97 -18.92
C VAL A 90 10.30 14.73 -17.73
N MET A 91 10.00 16.01 -17.89
CA MET A 91 9.41 16.84 -16.83
C MET A 91 8.03 16.32 -16.40
N TYR A 92 7.18 15.94 -17.36
CA TYR A 92 5.87 15.35 -17.10
C TYR A 92 5.97 14.05 -16.29
N PHE A 93 6.82 13.12 -16.72
CA PHE A 93 6.99 11.84 -16.01
C PHE A 93 7.63 12.03 -14.64
N LYS A 94 8.59 12.95 -14.47
CA LYS A 94 9.16 13.29 -13.15
C LYS A 94 8.08 13.76 -12.18
N ALA A 95 7.20 14.66 -12.61
CA ALA A 95 6.11 15.17 -11.77
C ALA A 95 5.16 14.05 -11.30
N ILE A 96 4.77 13.14 -12.20
CA ILE A 96 3.93 11.99 -11.84
C ILE A 96 4.69 11.04 -10.90
N ARG A 97 5.96 10.76 -11.20
CA ARG A 97 6.82 9.90 -10.38
C ARG A 97 6.98 10.46 -8.97
N ASP A 98 7.15 11.77 -8.82
CA ASP A 98 7.26 12.42 -7.51
C ASP A 98 5.97 12.32 -6.71
N PHE A 99 4.82 12.52 -7.37
CA PHE A 99 3.50 12.32 -6.75
C PHE A 99 3.30 10.87 -6.27
N GLU A 100 3.61 9.88 -7.10
CA GLU A 100 3.49 8.46 -6.73
C GLU A 100 4.46 8.09 -5.60
N ALA A 101 5.67 8.66 -5.58
CA ALA A 101 6.65 8.44 -4.53
C ALA A 101 6.20 9.03 -3.17
N GLU A 102 5.60 10.23 -3.18
CA GLU A 102 5.02 10.82 -1.98
C GLU A 102 3.82 10.01 -1.47
N MET A 103 2.95 9.56 -2.40
CA MET A 103 1.84 8.68 -2.07
C MET A 103 2.34 7.37 -1.42
N LEU A 104 3.38 6.75 -1.97
CA LEU A 104 3.99 5.55 -1.39
C LEU A 104 4.52 5.81 0.03
N ALA A 105 5.20 6.92 0.25
CA ALA A 105 5.71 7.28 1.58
C ALA A 105 4.57 7.39 2.61
N ASN A 106 3.47 8.04 2.24
CA ASN A 106 2.28 8.15 3.10
C ASN A 106 1.62 6.78 3.36
N MET A 107 1.52 5.92 2.35
CA MET A 107 0.98 4.57 2.51
C MET A 107 1.86 3.72 3.44
N GLN A 108 3.19 3.85 3.35
CA GLN A 108 4.11 3.13 4.23
C GLN A 108 3.96 3.56 5.70
N LEU A 109 3.71 4.85 5.97
CA LEU A 109 3.40 5.32 7.33
C LEU A 109 2.10 4.69 7.85
N PHE A 110 1.06 4.63 7.02
CA PHE A 110 -0.21 4.01 7.40
C PHE A 110 -0.06 2.50 7.63
N LEU A 111 0.72 1.81 6.80
CA LEU A 111 1.05 0.40 6.96
C LEU A 111 1.78 0.12 8.28
N GLN A 112 2.75 0.96 8.65
CA GLN A 112 3.46 0.86 9.92
C GLN A 112 2.51 1.06 11.11
N ALA A 113 1.59 2.01 11.02
CA ALA A 113 0.57 2.20 12.05
C ALA A 113 -0.34 0.96 12.17
N SER A 114 -0.82 0.42 11.05
CA SER A 114 -1.64 -0.80 11.03
C SER A 114 -0.88 -2.00 11.63
N ALA A 115 0.41 -2.19 11.29
CA ALA A 115 1.25 -3.21 11.91
C ALA A 115 1.31 -3.08 13.45
N ALA A 116 1.50 -1.86 13.95
CA ALA A 116 1.52 -1.60 15.39
C ALA A 116 0.16 -1.85 16.06
N HIS A 117 -0.94 -1.51 15.38
CA HIS A 117 -2.29 -1.82 15.85
C HIS A 117 -2.57 -3.32 15.89
N LEU A 118 -2.25 -4.04 14.83
CA LEU A 118 -2.37 -5.49 14.75
C LEU A 118 -1.56 -6.17 15.86
N GLY A 119 -0.31 -5.78 16.04
CA GLY A 119 0.55 -6.30 17.12
C GLY A 119 -0.05 -6.10 18.51
N ARG A 120 -0.59 -4.91 18.80
CA ARG A 120 -1.28 -4.64 20.08
C ARG A 120 -2.53 -5.49 20.28
N ARG A 121 -3.36 -5.66 19.24
CA ARG A 121 -4.55 -6.51 19.32
C ARG A 121 -4.19 -7.98 19.55
N MET A 122 -3.17 -8.49 18.86
CA MET A 122 -2.67 -9.85 19.06
C MET A 122 -2.12 -10.07 20.47
N GLN A 123 -1.36 -9.10 21.01
CA GLN A 123 -0.88 -9.16 22.40
C GLN A 123 -2.02 -9.16 23.42
N PHE A 124 -3.08 -8.39 23.16
CA PHE A 124 -4.26 -8.41 24.02
C PHE A 124 -5.00 -9.75 23.94
N LEU A 125 -5.21 -10.26 22.73
CA LEU A 125 -5.84 -11.55 22.49
C LEU A 125 -5.08 -12.71 23.18
N ALA A 126 -3.75 -12.66 23.17
CA ALA A 126 -2.92 -13.68 23.83
C ALA A 126 -3.19 -13.82 25.34
N ARG A 127 -3.73 -12.79 26.01
CA ARG A 127 -4.08 -12.86 27.44
C ARG A 127 -5.18 -13.87 27.73
N PHE A 128 -6.08 -14.10 26.76
CA PHE A 128 -7.15 -15.10 26.89
C PHE A 128 -6.65 -16.54 26.83
N ASN A 129 -5.43 -16.78 26.34
CA ASN A 129 -4.83 -18.13 26.29
C ASN A 129 -4.12 -18.51 27.60
N VAL A 130 -3.92 -17.55 28.51
CA VAL A 130 -3.27 -17.74 29.82
C VAL A 130 -4.30 -17.85 30.95
N MET A 131 -5.58 -17.56 30.65
CA MET A 131 -6.73 -17.69 31.56
C MET A 131 -7.40 -19.04 31.41
#